data_AF-A0A2N5D8H9-F1
#
_entry.id   AF-A0A2N5D8H9-F1
#
_cell.length_a   1.000
_cell.length_b   1.000
_cell.length_c   1.000
_cell.angle_alpha   90.00
_cell.angle_beta   90.00
_cell.angle_gamma   90.00
#
_symmetry.space_group_name_H-M   'P 1'
#
loop_
_entity.id
_entity.type
_entity.pdbx_description
1 polymer ?
#
loop_
_entity_poly.entity_id
_entity_poly.type
_entity_poly.pdbx_seq_one_letter_code
_entity_poly.pdbx_strand_id
1 'polypeptide(L)' 'VPVAGMALILGVDRFMSECRSLTNFIGNAVATVVVARWDKALDPAALDAALNDRSPPPAVPTTDPALQDAD' A
#
# COMPACT_ATOMS: atom_id res chain seq x y z
N VAL A 1 -3.01 -15.65 39.64
CA VAL A 1 -1.97 -15.17 38.69
C VAL A 1 -1.92 -13.65 38.77
N PRO A 2 -0.74 -12.99 38.84
CA PRO A 2 -0.66 -11.54 39.03
C PRO A 2 -1.18 -10.77 37.82
N VAL A 3 -2.05 -9.78 38.03
CA VAL A 3 -2.70 -8.97 36.97
C VAL A 3 -1.70 -8.21 36.10
N ALA A 4 -0.62 -7.70 36.71
CA ALA A 4 0.45 -7.00 35.99
C ALA A 4 1.18 -7.90 34.96
N GLY A 5 1.36 -9.18 35.27
CA GLY A 5 1.96 -10.14 34.34
C GLY A 5 1.06 -10.44 33.13
N MET A 6 -0.25 -10.52 33.34
CA MET A 6 -1.21 -10.75 32.25
C MET A 6 -1.30 -9.55 31.30
N ALA A 7 -1.26 -8.32 31.82
CA ALA A 7 -1.27 -7.11 31.01
C ALA A 7 -0.03 -7.00 30.11
N LEU A 8 1.15 -7.36 30.62
CA LEU A 8 2.39 -7.39 29.84
C LEU A 8 2.34 -8.44 28.73
N ILE A 9 1.86 -9.65 29.01
CA ILE A 9 1.75 -10.73 28.02
C ILE A 9 0.77 -10.32 26.90
N LEU A 10 -0.39 -9.76 27.25
CA LEU A 10 -1.36 -9.27 26.27
C LEU A 10 -0.80 -8.13 25.41
N GLY A 11 -0.02 -7.23 26.00
CA GLY A 11 0.63 -6.14 25.28
C GLY A 11 1.63 -6.65 24.22
N VAL A 12 2.47 -7.61 24.60
CA VAL A 12 3.47 -8.20 23.68
C VAL A 12 2.80 -9.06 22.62
N ASP A 13 1.77 -9.84 22.95
CA ASP A 13 1.01 -10.64 21.98
C ASP A 13 0.38 -9.76 20.88
N ARG A 14 -0.27 -8.67 21.29
CA ARG A 14 -0.83 -7.67 20.36
C ARG A 14 0.25 -7.03 19.49
N PHE A 15 1.35 -6.58 20.08
CA PHE A 15 2.46 -5.98 19.34
C PHE A 15 3.05 -6.97 18.32
N MET A 16 3.29 -8.22 18.71
CA MET A 16 3.79 -9.26 17.81
C MET A 16 2.82 -9.52 16.65
N SER A 17 1.51 -9.52 16.92
CA SER A 17 0.51 -9.66 15.86
C SER A 17 0.51 -8.48 14.89
N GLU A 18 0.65 -7.25 15.40
CA GLU A 18 0.74 -6.04 14.58
C GLU A 18 2.05 -6.01 13.76
N CYS A 19 3.18 -6.43 14.32
CA CYS A 19 4.42 -6.57 13.55
C CYS A 19 4.30 -7.60 12.43
N ARG A 20 3.58 -8.70 12.67
CA ARG A 20 3.33 -9.72 11.64
C ARG A 20 2.47 -9.16 10.50
N SER A 21 1.41 -8.42 10.81
CA SER A 21 0.57 -7.82 9.75
C SER A 21 1.34 -6.76 8.96
N LEU A 22 2.17 -5.95 9.64
CA LEU A 22 3.01 -4.94 9.01
C LEU A 22 4.02 -5.56 8.03
N THR A 23 4.72 -6.62 8.44
CA THR A 23 5.70 -7.30 7.58
C THR A 23 5.04 -7.98 6.38
N ASN A 24 3.88 -8.59 6.55
CA ASN A 24 3.09 -9.12 5.44
C ASN A 24 2.68 -8.03 4.44
N PHE A 25 2.24 -6.86 4.94
CA PHE A 25 1.87 -5.73 4.11
C PHE A 25 3.07 -5.18 3.31
N ILE A 26 4.19 -4.92 3.98
CA ILE A 26 5.42 -4.44 3.34
C ILE A 26 5.90 -5.45 2.29
N GLY A 27 5.87 -6.75 2.60
CA GLY A 27 6.25 -7.81 1.68
C GLY A 27 5.44 -7.79 0.39
N ASN A 28 4.11 -7.68 0.50
CA ASN A 28 3.22 -7.61 -0.66
C ASN A 28 3.47 -6.32 -1.49
N ALA A 29 3.66 -5.18 -0.82
CA ALA A 29 3.93 -3.91 -1.49
C ALA A 29 5.25 -3.95 -2.27
N VAL A 30 6.33 -4.42 -1.65
CA VAL A 30 7.64 -4.55 -2.30
C VAL A 30 7.60 -5.58 -3.43
N ALA A 31 6.93 -6.72 -3.24
CA ALA A 31 6.77 -7.73 -4.28
C ALA A 31 6.12 -7.15 -5.54
N THR A 32 5.08 -6.33 -5.36
CA THR A 32 4.39 -5.66 -6.47
C THR A 32 5.33 -4.74 -7.26
N VAL A 33 6.13 -3.92 -6.58
CA VAL A 33 7.08 -3.01 -7.22
C VAL A 33 8.19 -3.78 -7.95
N VAL A 34 8.72 -4.84 -7.33
CA VAL A 34 9.80 -5.66 -7.90
C VAL A 34 9.31 -6.40 -9.14
N VAL A 35 8.14 -7.05 -9.09
CA VAL A 35 7.55 -7.75 -10.24
C VAL A 35 7.26 -6.78 -11.37
N ALA A 36 6.62 -5.64 -11.10
CA ALA A 36 6.36 -4.62 -12.13
C ALA A 36 7.64 -4.10 -12.80
N ARG A 37 8.74 -3.98 -12.03
CA ARG A 37 10.04 -3.59 -12.57
C ARG A 37 10.65 -4.66 -13.46
N TRP A 38 10.54 -5.94 -13.10
CA TRP A 38 11.02 -7.05 -13.92
C TRP A 38 10.23 -7.19 -15.23
N ASP A 39 8.92 -6.96 -15.18
CA ASP A 39 8.04 -6.99 -16.35
C ASP A 39 8.14 -5.72 -17.22
N LYS A 40 9.00 -4.75 -16.86
CA LYS A 40 9.10 -3.42 -17.51
C LYS A 40 7.78 -2.65 -17.54
N ALA A 41 6.85 -3.00 -16.65
CA ALA A 41 5.55 -2.36 -16.48
C ALA A 41 5.60 -1.19 -15.47
N LEU A 42 6.76 -0.97 -14.83
CA LEU A 42 6.98 0.12 -13.87
C LEU A 42 7.63 1.33 -14.54
N ASP A 43 7.00 2.49 -14.45
CA ASP A 43 7.62 3.78 -14.77
C ASP A 43 8.43 4.30 -13.57
N PRO A 44 9.79 4.35 -13.66
CA PRO A 44 10.64 4.81 -12.57
C PRO A 44 10.45 6.30 -12.23
N ALA A 45 10.12 7.13 -13.22
CA ALA A 45 9.95 8.57 -13.01
C ALA A 45 8.63 8.85 -12.27
N ALA A 46 7.55 8.17 -12.67
CA ALA A 46 6.27 8.24 -11.96
C ALA A 46 6.39 7.69 -10.53
N LEU A 47 7.11 6.58 -10.32
CA LEU A 47 7.33 6.03 -8.98
C LEU A 47 8.12 7.00 -8.09
N ASP A 48 9.20 7.59 -8.61
CA ASP A 48 9.98 8.59 -7.86
C ASP A 48 9.15 9.83 -7.52
N ALA A 49 8.32 10.29 -8.46
CA ALA A 49 7.40 11.39 -8.22
C ALA A 49 6.38 11.04 -7.12
N ALA A 50 5.79 9.84 -7.15
CA ALA A 50 4.85 9.39 -6.14
C ALA A 50 5.48 9.27 -4.74
N LEU A 51 6.70 8.75 -4.64
CA LEU A 51 7.39 8.56 -3.35
C LEU A 51 7.91 9.86 -2.74
N ASN A 52 8.22 10.86 -3.57
CA ASN A 52 8.69 12.17 -3.13
C ASN A 52 7.58 13.23 -3.05
N ASP A 53 6.30 12.82 -3.10
CA ASP A 53 5.13 13.71 -3.07
C ASP A 53 5.16 14.79 -4.18
N ARG A 54 5.72 14.42 -5.34
CA ARG A 54 5.82 15.23 -6.57
C ARG A 54 4.92 14.71 -7.69
N SER A 55 4.02 13.76 -7.40
CA SER A 55 3.11 13.22 -8.40
C SER A 55 2.18 14.32 -8.94
N PRO A 56 1.96 14.40 -10.25
CA PRO A 56 0.89 15.21 -10.80
C PRO A 56 -0.45 14.80 -10.16
N PRO A 57 -1.42 15.74 -10.04
CA PRO A 57 -2.77 15.38 -9.62
C PRO A 57 -3.28 14.25 -10.52
N PRO A 58 -3.99 13.25 -9.95
CA PRO A 58 -4.49 12.12 -10.72
C PRO A 58 -5.29 12.67 -11.89
N ALA A 59 -5.01 12.17 -13.10
CA ALA A 59 -5.78 12.52 -14.27
C ALA A 59 -7.25 12.24 -13.95
N VAL A 60 -8.05 13.29 -13.83
CA VAL A 60 -9.49 13.16 -13.66
C VAL A 60 -9.94 12.36 -14.88
N PRO A 61 -10.59 11.20 -14.71
CA PRO A 61 -11.18 10.52 -15.85
C PRO A 61 -12.18 11.53 -16.42
N THR A 62 -11.88 12.06 -17.60
CA THR A 62 -12.88 12.82 -18.37
C THR A 62 -13.91 11.79 -18.77
N THR A 63 -14.93 11.60 -17.92
CA THR A 63 -16.16 10.97 -18.35
C THR A 63 -16.72 11.90 -19.40
N ASP A 64 -16.47 11.59 -20.67
CA ASP A 64 -17.05 12.34 -21.77
C ASP A 64 -18.56 12.09 -21.74
N PRO A 65 -19.38 13.08 -21.37
CA PRO A 65 -20.83 12.90 -21.30
C PRO A 65 -21.43 12.62 -22.68
N ALA A 66 -20.71 12.89 -23.78
CA ALA A 66 -21.20 12.66 -25.14
C ALA A 66 -21.21 11.17 -25.57
N LEU A 67 -20.53 10.28 -24.83
CA LEU A 67 -20.52 8.84 -25.12
C LEU A 67 -21.57 8.04 -24.31
N GLN A 68 -22.30 8.68 -23.41
CA GLN A 68 -23.24 8.01 -22.50
C GLN A 68 -24.68 7.90 -23.05
N ASP A 69 -25.00 8.57 -24.16
CA ASP A 69 -26.35 8.65 -24.76
C ASP A 69 -26.52 7.83 -26.06
N ALA A 70 -25.66 6.83 -26.32
CA ALA A 70 -25.67 6.06 -27.57
C ALA A 70 -26.31 4.65 -27.48
N ASP A 71 -26.97 4.31 -26.37
CA ASP A 71 -27.72 3.04 -26.17
C ASP A 71 -29.24 3.26 -26.07
#